data_AF-A0A942FX69-F1
#
_entry.id   AF-A0A942FX69-F1
#
_cell.length_a   1.000
_cell.length_b   1.000
_cell.length_c   1.000
_cell.angle_alpha   90.00
_cell.angle_beta   90.00
_cell.angle_gamma   90.00
#
_symmetry.space_group_name_H-M   'P 1'
#
loop_
_entity.id
_entity.type
_entity.pdbx_description
1 polymer ?
#
loop_
_entity_poly.entity_id
_entity_poly.type
_entity_poly.pdbx_seq_one_letter_code
_entity_poly.pdbx_strand_id
1 'polypeptide(L)'
;MRLPIAIAICRDRLPARLLCRGDIVALTLHADRRLVVGRRGGASEETDVESDTTVSPWLVVLRLRSGEGRESLAIPPMATGAEAHRRLRVWLKWRASAAA
;
A
#
# COMPACT_ATOMS: atom_id res chain seq x y z
N MET A 1 -6.85 3.56 -15.68
CA MET A 1 -7.09 3.07 -14.30
C MET A 1 -8.07 4.05 -13.66
N ARG A 2 -9.27 3.65 -13.23
CA ARG A 2 -10.23 4.57 -12.58
C ARG A 2 -9.85 4.71 -11.11
N LEU A 3 -9.67 5.93 -10.62
CA LEU A 3 -9.33 6.24 -9.23
C LEU A 3 -10.52 6.98 -8.58
N PRO A 4 -10.73 6.88 -7.25
CA PRO A 4 -9.90 6.16 -6.29
C PRO A 4 -10.05 4.63 -6.36
N ILE A 5 -9.00 3.89 -5.99
CA ILE A 5 -9.02 2.43 -5.89
C ILE A 5 -8.75 2.04 -4.45
N ALA A 6 -9.72 1.35 -3.83
CA ALA A 6 -9.53 0.69 -2.56
C ALA A 6 -8.94 -0.71 -2.75
N ILE A 7 -7.91 -1.03 -1.99
CA ILE A 7 -7.22 -2.32 -1.97
C ILE A 7 -7.29 -2.85 -0.55
N ALA A 8 -7.98 -3.96 -0.35
CA ALA A 8 -8.02 -4.66 0.93
C ALA A 8 -6.75 -5.50 1.13
N ILE A 9 -6.29 -5.60 2.39
CA ILE A 9 -5.18 -6.45 2.80
C ILE A 9 -5.72 -7.60 3.64
N CYS A 10 -5.79 -8.77 3.03
CA CYS A 10 -6.14 -10.04 3.61
C CYS A 10 -4.93 -10.67 4.32
N ARG A 11 -5.16 -11.11 5.56
CA ARG A 11 -4.18 -11.79 6.42
C ARG A 11 -4.70 -13.16 6.87
N ASP A 12 -5.48 -13.81 6.02
CA ASP A 12 -6.04 -15.15 6.26
C ASP A 12 -4.94 -16.22 6.23
N ARG A 13 -3.89 -16.03 5.42
CA ARG A 13 -2.79 -16.97 5.24
C ARG A 13 -1.56 -16.59 6.05
N LEU A 14 -0.82 -17.59 6.54
CA LEU A 14 0.39 -17.41 7.35
C LEU A 14 1.44 -16.50 6.70
N PRO A 15 1.82 -16.64 5.41
CA PRO A 15 2.84 -15.76 4.84
C PRO A 15 2.37 -14.31 4.76
N ALA A 16 1.09 -14.06 4.45
CA ALA A 16 0.51 -12.72 4.46
C ALA A 16 0.49 -12.12 5.88
N ARG A 17 0.20 -12.92 6.91
CA ARG A 17 0.26 -12.49 8.32
C ARG A 17 1.65 -12.09 8.75
N LEU A 18 2.67 -12.83 8.31
CA LEU A 18 4.06 -12.59 8.70
C LEU A 18 4.67 -11.37 8.00
N LEU A 19 4.32 -11.16 6.73
CA LEU A 19 4.85 -10.06 5.92
C LEU A 19 4.06 -8.75 6.12
N CYS A 20 2.72 -8.81 6.06
CA CYS A 20 1.87 -7.64 6.23
C CYS A 20 1.62 -7.36 7.72
N ARG A 21 2.68 -7.09 8.50
CA ARG A 21 2.53 -6.75 9.92
C ARG A 21 1.81 -5.41 10.12
N GLY A 22 1.41 -5.14 11.37
CA GLY A 22 0.70 -3.93 11.75
C GLY A 22 -0.82 -4.07 11.68
N ASP A 23 -1.49 -2.92 11.74
CA ASP A 23 -2.93 -2.76 11.85
C ASP A 23 -3.56 -2.19 10.57
N ILE A 24 -2.76 -1.83 9.57
CA ILE A 24 -3.25 -1.41 8.24
C ILE A 24 -4.04 -2.56 7.60
N VAL A 25 -5.28 -2.30 7.16
CA VAL A 25 -6.17 -3.30 6.53
C VAL A 25 -6.62 -2.89 5.14
N ALA A 26 -6.48 -1.63 4.77
CA ALA A 26 -6.85 -1.15 3.45
C ALA A 26 -5.94 -0.02 2.99
N LEU A 27 -5.78 0.11 1.68
CA LEU A 27 -5.10 1.19 1.01
C LEU A 27 -6.04 1.79 -0.03
N THR A 28 -6.26 3.10 0.03
CA THR A 28 -7.02 3.82 -0.98
C THR A 28 -6.07 4.70 -1.78
N LEU A 29 -5.93 4.38 -3.06
CA LEU A 29 -5.06 5.06 -4.01
C LEU A 29 -5.85 6.17 -4.69
N HIS A 30 -5.37 7.42 -4.60
CA HIS A 30 -6.00 8.57 -5.23
C HIS A 30 -5.27 9.01 -6.50
N ALA A 31 -5.95 9.78 -7.35
CA ALA A 31 -5.41 10.30 -8.62
C ALA A 31 -4.35 11.39 -8.43
N ASP A 32 -4.43 12.13 -7.33
CA ASP A 32 -3.53 13.20 -6.91
C ASP A 32 -2.23 12.69 -6.26
N ARG A 33 -1.95 11.38 -6.35
CA ARG A 33 -0.79 10.69 -5.74
C ARG A 33 -0.87 10.56 -4.22
N ARG A 34 -2.03 10.85 -3.62
CA ARG A 34 -2.27 10.61 -2.19
C ARG A 34 -2.60 9.15 -1.93
N LEU A 35 -2.15 8.68 -0.77
CA LEU A 35 -2.46 7.36 -0.26
C LEU A 35 -3.21 7.52 1.07
N VAL A 36 -4.40 6.96 1.15
CA VAL A 36 -5.11 6.85 2.43
C VAL A 36 -4.96 5.43 2.95
N VAL A 37 -4.58 5.33 4.22
CA VAL A 37 -4.39 4.08 4.94
C VAL A 37 -5.59 3.86 5.85
N GLY A 38 -6.31 2.76 5.64
CA GLY A 38 -7.36 2.30 6.53
C GLY A 38 -6.79 1.34 7.58
N ARG A 39 -6.99 1.63 8.86
CA ARG A 39 -6.52 0.83 10.00
C ARG A 39 -7.64 -0.04 10.57
N ARG A 40 -7.28 -1.13 11.24
CA ARG A 40 -8.22 -2.11 11.83
C ARG A 40 -9.19 -1.46 12.84
N GLY A 41 -8.75 -0.40 13.53
CA GLY A 41 -9.59 0.36 14.45
C GLY A 41 -10.64 1.26 13.78
N GLY A 42 -10.75 1.24 12.45
CA GLY A 42 -11.68 2.08 11.68
C GLY A 42 -11.15 3.46 11.33
N ALA A 43 -10.03 3.88 11.93
CA ALA A 43 -9.35 5.11 11.55
C ALA A 43 -8.84 5.03 10.10
N SER A 44 -8.99 6.12 9.37
CA SER A 44 -8.38 6.31 8.06
C SER A 44 -7.59 7.60 8.05
N GLU A 45 -6.36 7.55 7.56
CA GLU A 45 -5.46 8.69 7.55
C GLU A 45 -4.76 8.84 6.19
N GLU A 46 -4.54 10.07 5.79
CA GLU A 46 -3.73 10.37 4.62
C GLU A 46 -2.24 10.23 4.98
N THR A 47 -1.49 9.54 4.13
CA THR A 47 -0.08 9.23 4.36
C THR A 47 0.74 9.51 3.11
N ASP A 48 1.97 9.95 3.33
CA ASP A 48 2.94 10.12 2.25
C ASP A 48 3.70 8.82 2.02
N VAL A 49 3.81 8.44 0.74
CA VAL A 49 4.65 7.32 0.32
C VAL A 49 6.08 7.82 0.12
N GLU A 50 7.01 7.32 0.92
CA GLU A 50 8.43 7.68 0.85
C GLU A 50 9.10 7.14 -0.43
N SER A 51 10.15 7.82 -0.89
CA SER A 51 10.90 7.45 -2.10
C SER A 51 11.64 6.11 -1.99
N ASP A 52 11.95 5.66 -0.76
CA ASP A 52 12.56 4.35 -0.46
C ASP A 52 11.57 3.18 -0.54
N THR A 53 10.40 3.40 -1.16
CA THR A 53 9.43 2.34 -1.45
C THR A 53 9.96 1.43 -2.56
N THR A 54 10.05 0.14 -2.26
CA THR A 54 10.50 -0.86 -3.24
C THR A 54 9.31 -1.53 -3.92
N VAL A 55 9.30 -1.50 -5.26
CA VAL A 55 8.21 -2.07 -6.08
C VAL A 55 8.73 -3.23 -6.93
N SER A 56 8.48 -4.47 -6.51
CA SER A 56 8.80 -5.67 -7.29
C SER A 56 7.53 -6.41 -7.74
N PRO A 57 7.61 -7.33 -8.73
CA PRO A 57 6.45 -8.12 -9.17
C PRO A 57 5.81 -9.00 -8.08
N TRP A 58 6.61 -9.45 -7.11
CA TRP A 58 6.22 -10.44 -6.10
C TRP A 58 6.09 -9.86 -4.69
N LEU A 59 6.60 -8.65 -4.48
CA LEU A 59 6.60 -7.97 -3.19
C LEU A 59 6.67 -6.46 -3.39
N VAL A 60 5.75 -5.73 -2.77
CA VAL A 60 5.87 -4.29 -2.59
C VAL A 60 6.24 -4.02 -1.14
N VAL A 61 7.33 -3.29 -0.91
CA VAL A 61 7.67 -2.77 0.42
C VAL A 61 7.34 -1.29 0.43
N LEU A 62 6.15 -0.95 0.93
CA LEU A 62 5.71 0.43 1.11
C LEU A 62 6.39 1.04 2.33
N ARG A 63 7.06 2.17 2.13
CA ARG A 63 7.53 3.03 3.21
C ARG A 63 6.58 4.20 3.30
N LEU A 64 5.97 4.38 4.48
CA LEU A 64 4.96 5.41 4.70
C LEU A 64 5.44 6.36 5.78
N ARG A 65 5.12 7.63 5.62
CA ARG A 65 5.23 8.64 6.66
C ARG A 65 3.82 9.10 7.03
N SER A 66 3.42 8.80 8.25
CA SER A 66 2.22 9.34 8.89
C SER A 66 2.66 10.19 10.08
N GLY A 67 1.99 11.33 10.31
CA GLY A 67 2.21 12.30 11.40
C GLY A 67 3.47 12.14 12.26
N GLU A 68 3.47 11.16 13.16
CA GLU A 68 4.48 10.95 14.21
C GLU A 68 5.62 9.97 13.85
N GLY A 69 5.61 9.32 12.68
CA GLY A 69 6.63 8.30 12.39
C GLY A 69 6.68 7.76 10.98
N ARG A 70 7.65 6.86 10.81
CA ARG A 70 7.81 6.06 9.59
C ARG A 70 7.36 4.64 9.88
N GLU A 71 6.47 4.13 9.05
CA GLU A 71 6.05 2.74 9.09
C GLU A 71 6.35 2.03 7.77
N SER A 72 6.35 0.71 7.80
CA SER A 72 6.73 -0.09 6.64
C SER A 72 5.85 -1.30 6.51
N LEU A 73 5.36 -1.50 5.30
CA LEU A 73 4.37 -2.52 4.99
C LEU A 73 4.83 -3.34 3.79
N ALA A 74 5.12 -4.62 4.04
CA ALA A 74 5.47 -5.58 3.01
C ALA A 74 4.19 -6.27 2.50
N ILE A 75 3.84 -6.04 1.24
CA ILE A 75 2.61 -6.50 0.61
C ILE A 75 2.96 -7.50 -0.50
N PRO A 76 2.79 -8.80 -0.26
CA PRO A 76 2.84 -9.80 -1.31
C PRO A 76 1.50 -9.85 -2.09
N PRO A 77 1.47 -10.42 -3.30
CA PRO A 77 0.24 -10.52 -4.10
C PRO A 77 -0.85 -11.35 -3.44
N MET A 78 -0.49 -12.31 -2.58
CA MET A 78 -1.48 -13.11 -1.84
C MET A 78 -2.23 -12.32 -0.78
N ALA A 79 -1.71 -11.17 -0.33
CA ALA A 79 -2.37 -10.34 0.67
C ALA A 79 -3.44 -9.44 0.06
N THR A 80 -3.39 -9.15 -1.24
CA THR A 80 -4.34 -8.21 -1.90
C THR A 80 -5.07 -8.84 -3.08
N GLY A 81 -4.60 -9.99 -3.58
CA GLY A 81 -4.98 -10.56 -4.86
C GLY A 81 -4.09 -10.04 -5.99
N ALA A 82 -3.83 -10.89 -6.99
CA ALA A 82 -2.87 -10.60 -8.07
C ALA A 82 -3.19 -9.32 -8.87
N GLU A 83 -4.48 -9.09 -9.17
CA GLU A 83 -4.91 -7.91 -9.91
C GLU A 83 -4.80 -6.63 -9.07
N ALA A 84 -5.23 -6.66 -7.81
CA ALA A 84 -5.07 -5.51 -6.91
C ALA A 84 -3.59 -5.19 -6.67
N HIS A 85 -2.76 -6.21 -6.48
CA HIS A 85 -1.30 -6.05 -6.38
C HIS A 85 -0.70 -5.44 -7.65
N ARG A 86 -1.13 -5.88 -8.84
CA ARG A 86 -0.71 -5.27 -10.10
C ARG A 86 -1.09 -3.79 -10.16
N ARG A 87 -2.32 -3.44 -9.78
CA ARG A 87 -2.80 -2.05 -9.78
C ARG A 87 -2.00 -1.17 -8.83
N LEU A 88 -1.72 -1.66 -7.62
CA LEU A 88 -0.84 -0.99 -6.67
C LEU A 88 0.53 -0.68 -7.27
N ARG A 89 1.17 -1.68 -7.88
CA ARG A 89 2.50 -1.51 -8.50
C ARG A 89 2.48 -0.47 -9.63
N VAL A 90 1.48 -0.52 -10.50
CA VAL A 90 1.35 0.45 -11.61
C VAL A 90 1.18 1.86 -11.07
N TRP A 91 0.30 2.04 -10.08
CA TRP A 91 0.09 3.34 -9.44
C TRP A 91 1.37 3.88 -8.78
N LEU A 92 2.11 3.04 -8.04
CA LEU A 92 3.38 3.44 -7.41
C LEU A 92 4.44 3.84 -8.44
N LYS A 93 4.54 3.10 -9.55
CA LYS A 93 5.47 3.43 -10.64
C LYS A 93 5.11 4.76 -11.30
N TRP A 94 3.83 5.00 -11.60
CA TRP A 94 3.37 6.27 -12.16
C TRP A 94 3.64 7.45 -11.22
N ARG A 95 3.41 7.25 -9.92
CA ARG A 95 3.73 8.25 -8.90
C ARG A 95 5.22 8.59 -8.88
N ALA A 96 6.10 7.58 -8.95
CA ALA A 96 7.55 7.78 -8.96
C ALA A 96 8.03 8.53 -10.22
N SER A 97 7.50 8.18 -11.40
CA SER A 97 7.86 8.86 -12.65
C SER A 97 7.42 10.32 -12.71
N ALA A 98 6.36 10.71 -11.99
CA ALA A 98 5.87 12.09 -11.95
C ALA A 98 6.55 12.97 -10.87
N ALA A 99 7.47 12.40 -10.09
CA ALA A 99 8.24 13.12 -9.07
C ALA A 99 9.71 13.35 -9.48
N ALA A 100 10.11 12.85 -10.65
CA ALA A 100 11.38 13.12 -11.31
C ALA A 100 11.22 14.28 -12.30
#